data_AF-A0A1V9VW61-F1
#
_entry.id   AF-A0A1V9VW61-F1
#
_cell.length_a   1.000
_cell.length_b   1.000
_cell.length_c   1.000
_cell.angle_alpha   90.00
_cell.angle_beta   90.00
_cell.angle_gamma   90.00
#
_symmetry.space_group_name_H-M   'P 1'
#
loop_
_entity.id
_entity.type
_entity.pdbx_description
1 polymer ?
#
loop_
_entity_poly.entity_id
_entity_poly.type
_entity_poly.pdbx_seq_one_letter_code
_entity_poly.pdbx_strand_id
1 'polypeptide(L)' 'MKSANTKYVKTRVEFRIKENGVNWEDTPVIASLELDVPENDVINAVQLVAEQMAVTNGKQVRWNFFERLQGYYTRTQ' A
#
# COMPACT_ATOMS: atom_id res chain seq x y z
N MET A 1 -23.07 6.00 22.69
CA MET A 1 -21.75 5.40 22.43
C MET A 1 -20.78 6.54 22.18
N LYS A 2 -19.70 6.66 22.97
CA LYS A 2 -18.70 7.71 22.72
C LYS A 2 -17.97 7.34 21.44
N SER A 3 -18.04 8.19 20.40
CA SER A 3 -17.16 8.05 19.24
C SER A 3 -15.73 8.06 19.77
N ALA A 4 -14.99 6.97 19.56
CA ALA A 4 -13.55 7.00 19.75
C ALA A 4 -13.02 8.07 18.79
N ASN A 5 -12.30 9.06 19.32
CA ASN A 5 -11.59 10.01 18.47
C ASN A 5 -10.48 9.20 17.77
N THR A 6 -10.74 8.77 16.55
CA THR A 6 -9.73 8.03 15.76
C THR A 6 -8.58 8.97 15.48
N LYS A 7 -7.41 8.66 16.03
CA LYS A 7 -6.17 9.39 15.74
C LYS A 7 -5.64 8.93 14.39
N TYR A 8 -5.17 9.90 13.60
CA TYR A 8 -4.57 9.65 12.30
C TYR A 8 -3.06 9.86 12.35
N VAL A 9 -2.34 9.11 11.52
CA VAL A 9 -0.88 9.16 11.41
C VAL A 9 -0.46 9.22 9.94
N LYS A 10 0.55 10.04 9.68
CA LYS A 10 1.22 10.12 8.39
C LYS A 10 2.11 8.91 8.19
N THR A 11 1.84 8.17 7.13
CA THR A 11 2.48 6.90 6.81
C THR A 11 3.03 6.96 5.40
N ARG A 12 4.36 6.89 5.25
CA ARG A 12 5.02 6.90 3.94
C ARG A 12 5.07 5.48 3.38
N VAL A 13 4.57 5.30 2.16
CA VAL A 13 4.41 4.00 1.50
C VAL A 13 4.89 4.08 0.06
N GLU A 14 5.66 3.10 -0.35
CA GLU A 14 6.06 2.89 -1.75
C GLU A 14 5.22 1.79 -2.38
N PHE A 15 4.75 2.02 -3.60
CA PHE A 15 3.96 1.08 -4.38
C PHE A 15 4.73 0.66 -5.63
N ARG A 16 4.64 -0.62 -5.97
CA ARG A 16 5.22 -1.25 -7.17
C ARG A 16 4.18 -2.08 -7.88
N ILE A 17 4.25 -2.14 -9.20
CA ILE A 17 3.37 -2.96 -10.03
C ILE A 17 4.09 -4.23 -10.46
N LYS A 18 3.37 -5.37 -10.53
CA LYS A 18 3.92 -6.62 -11.05
C LYS A 18 4.07 -6.55 -12.57
N GLU A 19 5.26 -6.85 -13.06
CA GLU A 19 5.53 -7.09 -14.48
C GLU A 19 5.81 -8.57 -14.75
N ASN A 20 5.37 -9.07 -15.90
CA ASN A 20 5.55 -10.46 -16.28
C ASN A 20 7.02 -10.78 -16.50
N GLY A 21 7.51 -11.85 -15.86
CA GLY A 21 8.91 -12.28 -15.97
C GLY A 21 9.91 -11.42 -15.20
N VAL A 22 9.45 -10.46 -14.38
CA VAL A 22 10.30 -9.57 -13.58
C VAL A 22 10.10 -9.84 -12.09
N ASN A 23 11.18 -9.94 -11.30
CA ASN A 23 11.06 -10.06 -9.83
C ASN A 23 10.55 -8.76 -9.22
N TRP A 24 9.94 -8.83 -8.05
CA TRP A 24 9.37 -7.64 -7.40
C TRP A 24 10.40 -6.57 -7.03
N GLU A 25 11.61 -7.02 -6.71
CA GLU A 25 12.75 -6.19 -6.35
C GLU A 25 13.21 -5.35 -7.56
N ASP A 26 13.01 -5.89 -8.76
CA ASP A 26 13.39 -5.30 -10.04
C ASP A 26 12.26 -4.47 -10.67
N THR A 27 11.02 -4.54 -10.16
CA THR A 27 9.94 -3.69 -10.68
C THR A 27 10.07 -2.25 -10.19
N PRO A 28 9.83 -1.24 -11.04
CA PRO A 28 9.97 0.16 -10.65
C PRO A 28 8.93 0.56 -9.59
N VAL A 29 9.32 1.50 -8.72
CA VAL A 29 8.38 2.21 -7.84
C VAL A 29 7.51 3.11 -8.69
N ILE A 30 6.20 2.91 -8.62
CA ILE A 30 5.22 3.68 -9.40
C ILE A 30 4.68 4.89 -8.64
N ALA A 31 4.70 4.82 -7.30
CA ALA A 31 4.27 5.89 -6.43
C ALA A 31 4.96 5.76 -5.07
N SER A 32 5.32 6.90 -4.49
CA SER A 32 5.75 7.02 -3.10
C SER A 32 4.88 8.11 -2.47
N LEU A 33 3.99 7.72 -1.55
CA LEU A 33 2.93 8.57 -1.02
C LEU A 33 3.03 8.67 0.49
N GLU A 34 2.70 9.83 1.04
CA GLU A 34 2.41 10.00 2.45
C GLU A 34 0.89 9.92 2.63
N LEU A 35 0.41 8.82 3.23
CA LEU A 35 -1.00 8.58 3.49
C LEU A 35 -1.34 8.99 4.91
N ASP A 36 -2.45 9.70 5.08
CA ASP A 36 -3.02 9.99 6.39
C ASP A 36 -4.03 8.89 6.74
N VAL A 37 -3.68 8.01 7.67
CA VAL A 37 -4.43 6.77 7.95
C VAL A 37 -4.73 6.61 9.43
N PRO A 38 -5.79 5.87 9.80
CA PRO A 38 -6.07 5.56 11.20
C PRO A 38 -4.89 4.86 11.88
N GLU A 39 -4.43 5.38 13.02
CA GLU A 39 -3.29 4.84 13.76
C GLU A 39 -3.50 3.37 14.18
N ASN A 40 -4.76 3.00 14.45
CA ASN A 40 -5.13 1.65 14.85
C ASN A 40 -5.40 0.69 13.68
N ASP A 41 -5.32 1.16 12.42
CA ASP A 41 -5.67 0.36 11.24
C ASP A 41 -4.82 0.66 9.99
N VAL A 42 -3.57 1.04 10.21
CA VAL A 42 -2.62 1.45 9.15
C VAL A 42 -2.54 0.43 8.02
N ILE A 43 -2.37 -0.86 8.34
CA ILE A 43 -2.15 -1.90 7.32
C ILE A 43 -3.36 -2.04 6.40
N ASN A 44 -4.57 -2.11 6.95
CA ASN A 44 -5.77 -2.26 6.13
C ASN A 44 -6.05 -0.99 5.31
N ALA A 45 -5.84 0.19 5.89
CA ALA A 45 -6.00 1.45 5.17
C ALA A 45 -5.05 1.55 3.96
N VAL A 46 -3.78 1.16 4.13
CA VAL A 46 -2.81 1.13 3.03
C VAL A 46 -3.15 0.03 2.01
N GLN A 47 -3.59 -1.15 2.49
CA GLN A 47 -4.01 -2.24 1.62
C GLN A 47 -5.17 -1.85 0.70
N LEU A 48 -6.16 -1.11 1.19
CA LEU A 48 -7.27 -0.62 0.37
C LEU A 48 -6.80 0.33 -0.74
N VAL A 49 -5.82 1.20 -0.45
CA VAL A 49 -5.20 2.06 -1.47
C VAL A 49 -4.46 1.22 -2.51
N ALA A 50 -3.70 0.21 -2.08
CA ALA A 50 -3.00 -0.70 -2.99
C ALA A 50 -3.99 -1.47 -3.88
N GLU A 51 -5.10 -1.95 -3.35
CA GLU A 51 -6.16 -2.64 -4.10
C GLU A 51 -6.81 -1.73 -5.14
N GLN A 52 -7.09 -0.48 -4.77
CA GLN A 52 -7.59 0.50 -5.73
C GLN A 52 -6.59 0.74 -6.87
N MET A 53 -5.29 0.86 -6.56
CA MET A 53 -4.25 0.98 -7.58
C MET A 53 -4.17 -0.27 -8.46
N ALA A 54 -4.29 -1.46 -7.87
CA ALA A 54 -4.27 -2.73 -8.59
C ALA A 54 -5.42 -2.82 -9.60
N VAL A 55 -6.64 -2.45 -9.17
CA VAL A 55 -7.81 -2.37 -10.04
C VAL A 55 -7.61 -1.36 -11.16
N THR A 56 -7.17 -0.14 -10.84
CA THR A 56 -6.94 0.93 -11.83
C THR A 56 -5.91 0.54 -12.89
N ASN A 57 -4.88 -0.23 -12.51
CA ASN A 57 -3.82 -0.65 -13.43
C ASN A 57 -4.04 -2.04 -14.04
N GLY A 58 -5.05 -2.80 -13.60
CA GLY A 58 -5.27 -4.18 -14.03
C GLY A 58 -4.11 -5.13 -13.70
N LYS A 59 -3.35 -4.85 -12.63
CA LYS A 59 -2.13 -5.59 -12.26
C LYS A 59 -2.03 -5.74 -10.75
N GLN A 60 -1.31 -6.76 -10.28
CA GLN A 60 -0.96 -6.87 -8.86
C GLN A 60 -0.07 -5.70 -8.43
N VAL A 61 -0.28 -5.23 -7.21
CA VAL A 61 0.52 -4.18 -6.57
C VAL A 61 1.19 -4.75 -5.32
N ARG A 62 2.48 -4.48 -5.16
CA ARG A 62 3.19 -4.61 -3.88
C ARG A 62 3.28 -3.24 -3.25
N TRP A 63 3.13 -3.15 -1.94
CA TRP A 63 3.42 -1.93 -1.19
C TRP A 63 4.35 -2.23 -0.02
N ASN A 64 5.25 -1.30 0.30
CA ASN A 64 6.13 -1.37 1.47
C ASN A 64 6.10 -0.04 2.22
N PHE A 65 6.22 -0.07 3.55
CA PHE A 65 6.50 1.17 4.28
C PHE A 65 7.86 1.72 3.89
N PHE A 66 7.97 3.03 3.73
CA PHE A 66 9.23 3.69 3.36
C PHE A 66 10.35 3.30 4.34
N GLU A 67 11.56 3.00 3.81
CA GLU A 67 12.73 2.53 4.56
C GLU A 67 12.55 1.20 5.33
N ARG A 68 11.42 0.50 5.15
CA ARG A 68 11.17 -0.80 5.78
C ARG A 68 10.95 -1.85 4.71
N LEU A 69 11.54 -3.03 4.90
CA LEU A 69 11.24 -4.20 4.07
C LEU A 69 9.89 -4.85 4.40
N GLN A 70 9.08 -4.20 5.25
CA GLN A 70 7.75 -4.67 5.63
C GLN A 70 6.72 -4.16 4.64
N GLY A 71 6.07 -5.09 3.96
CA GLY A 71 5.08 -4.81 2.92
C GLY A 71 4.22 -6.01 2.57
N TYR A 72 3.15 -5.75 1.83
CA TYR A 72 2.16 -6.75 1.42
C TYR A 72 1.89 -6.65 -0.09
N TYR A 73 1.20 -7.65 -0.61
CA TYR A 73 0.80 -7.73 -2.02
C TYR A 73 -0.72 -7.72 -2.09
N THR A 74 -1.27 -7.06 -3.10
CA THR A 74 -2.68 -7.22 -3.44
C THR A 74 -2.93 -8.63 -3.93
N ARG A 75 -4.06 -9.23 -3.57
CA ARG A 75 -4.47 -10.52 -4.13
C ARG A 75 -4.72 -10.37 -5.63
N THR A 76 -4.36 -11.38 -6.42
CA THR A 76 -4.92 -11.52 -7.77
C THR A 76 -6.43 -11.68 -7.65
N GLN A 77 -7.17 -10.92 -8.45
CA GLN A 77 -8.56 -11.28 -8.77
C GLN A 77 -8.57 -12.48 -9.71
#